data_AF-A0A4Q5RYR1-F1
#
_entry.id   AF-A0A4Q5RYR1-F1
#
_cell.length_a   1.000
_cell.length_b   1.000
_cell.length_c   1.000
_cell.angle_alpha   90.00
_cell.angle_beta   90.00
_cell.angle_gamma   90.00
#
_symmetry.space_group_name_H-M   'P 1'
#
loop_
_entity.id
_entity.type
_entity.pdbx_description
1 polymer ?
#
loop_
_entity_poly.entity_id
_entity_poly.type
_entity_poly.pdbx_seq_one_letter_code
_entity_poly.pdbx_strand_id
1 'polypeptide(L)'
;MGKLVNLTFAACVLAVTGGFAQAQQDPNPRNGEVPKGWHLKDKATEGFHGISLDKAYDFIKGKNLKSKTVVVAVIDSGIDTLHEDLKEVLWRNPKEIPGNGKDDDGNGYIDDVYGWNFIGGKDGSNVTKDTYEGARVYHKLKAKFGDKQLDSTT
;
A
#
# COMPACT_ATOMS: atom_id res chain seq x y z
N MET A 1 -85.18 -0.67 12.92
CA MET A 1 -83.88 -1.23 12.52
C MET A 1 -82.92 -0.07 12.28
N GLY A 2 -82.24 0.36 13.34
CA GLY A 2 -81.38 1.56 13.37
C GLY A 2 -79.92 1.21 13.12
N LYS A 3 -79.24 2.05 12.35
CA LYS A 3 -77.84 1.92 11.92
C LYS A 3 -76.87 1.93 13.11
N LEU A 4 -75.96 0.96 13.17
CA LEU A 4 -74.78 1.02 14.05
C LEU A 4 -73.79 2.06 13.54
N VAL A 5 -73.36 2.94 14.44
CA VAL A 5 -72.26 3.89 14.23
C VAL A 5 -70.95 3.17 14.60
N ASN A 6 -69.99 3.14 13.67
CA ASN A 6 -68.64 2.62 13.91
C ASN A 6 -67.88 3.56 14.85
N LEU A 7 -67.50 3.05 16.03
CA LEU A 7 -66.55 3.70 16.93
C LEU A 7 -65.17 3.06 16.72
N THR A 8 -64.30 3.72 15.98
CA THR A 8 -62.93 3.28 15.76
C THR A 8 -62.09 3.65 16.98
N PHE A 9 -61.69 2.67 17.78
CA PHE A 9 -60.65 2.85 18.81
C PHE A 9 -59.29 2.73 18.13
N ALA A 10 -58.59 3.85 17.96
CA ALA A 10 -57.19 3.86 17.51
C ALA A 10 -56.28 3.47 18.68
N ALA A 11 -55.89 2.20 18.74
CA ALA A 11 -54.83 1.75 19.64
C ALA A 11 -53.47 2.04 18.99
N CYS A 12 -52.82 3.15 19.38
CA CYS A 12 -51.41 3.38 19.06
C CYS A 12 -50.53 2.39 19.84
N VAL A 13 -50.13 1.31 19.18
CA VAL A 13 -49.04 0.45 19.66
C VAL A 13 -47.73 1.15 19.33
N LEU A 14 -47.13 1.83 20.31
CA LEU A 14 -45.73 2.23 20.23
C LEU A 14 -44.88 0.95 20.30
N ALA A 15 -44.47 0.45 19.13
CA ALA A 15 -43.42 -0.55 19.04
C ALA A 15 -42.09 0.13 19.42
N VAL A 16 -41.68 -0.03 20.67
CA VAL A 16 -40.31 0.26 21.09
C VAL A 16 -39.43 -0.81 20.45
N THR A 17 -38.95 -0.55 19.23
CA THR A 17 -37.89 -1.34 18.63
C THR A 17 -36.60 -0.99 19.36
N GLY A 18 -36.30 -1.75 20.41
CA GLY A 18 -34.98 -1.76 21.02
C GLY A 18 -33.96 -2.16 19.96
N GLY A 19 -33.26 -1.17 19.40
CA GLY A 19 -32.10 -1.41 18.57
C GLY A 19 -31.01 -1.99 19.45
N PHE A 20 -30.87 -3.32 19.47
CA PHE A 20 -29.67 -3.95 19.99
C PHE A 20 -28.51 -3.57 19.05
N ALA A 21 -27.62 -2.71 19.53
CA ALA A 21 -26.30 -2.58 18.93
C ALA A 21 -25.57 -3.91 19.17
N GLN A 22 -25.59 -4.81 18.19
CA GLN A 22 -24.66 -5.92 18.19
C GLN A 22 -23.27 -5.33 17.95
N ALA A 23 -22.41 -5.39 18.99
CA ALA A 23 -20.98 -5.23 18.79
C ALA A 23 -20.56 -6.30 17.77
N GLN A 24 -20.09 -5.87 16.61
CA GLN A 24 -19.55 -6.75 15.58
C GLN A 24 -18.33 -7.44 16.20
N GLN A 25 -18.48 -8.73 16.57
CA GLN A 25 -17.37 -9.52 17.07
C GLN A 25 -16.27 -9.50 16.02
N ASP A 26 -15.07 -9.09 16.43
CA ASP A 26 -13.89 -9.13 15.58
C ASP A 26 -13.71 -10.59 15.14
N PRO A 27 -13.80 -10.93 13.83
CA PRO A 27 -13.80 -12.32 13.37
C PRO A 27 -12.47 -13.04 13.62
N ASN A 28 -11.47 -12.35 14.13
CA ASN A 28 -10.12 -12.86 14.21
C ASN A 28 -9.98 -13.86 15.38
N PRO A 29 -9.73 -15.16 15.12
CA PRO A 29 -9.45 -16.11 16.18
C PRO A 29 -8.12 -15.74 16.84
N ARG A 30 -8.13 -15.59 18.17
CA ARG A 30 -6.98 -15.26 19.03
C ARG A 30 -5.88 -16.35 19.08
N ASN A 31 -5.65 -17.10 18.00
CA ASN A 31 -4.53 -18.03 17.90
C ASN A 31 -3.20 -17.34 17.51
N GLY A 32 -3.20 -16.00 17.36
CA GLY A 32 -1.97 -15.19 17.35
C GLY A 32 -1.17 -15.18 16.04
N GLU A 33 -1.47 -16.05 15.09
CA GLU A 33 -0.79 -16.06 13.78
C GLU A 33 -1.47 -15.14 12.78
N VAL A 34 -0.74 -14.15 12.29
CA VAL A 34 -1.18 -13.26 11.22
C VAL A 34 -1.06 -13.99 9.88
N PRO A 35 -2.14 -14.15 9.10
CA PRO A 35 -2.09 -14.83 7.81
C PRO A 35 -1.12 -14.15 6.84
N LYS A 36 -0.45 -14.95 6.00
CA LYS A 36 0.31 -14.42 4.87
C LYS A 36 -0.62 -13.58 3.99
N GLY A 37 -0.18 -12.38 3.60
CA GLY A 37 -0.98 -11.46 2.80
C GLY A 37 -2.14 -10.80 3.55
N TRP A 38 -2.10 -10.74 4.89
CA TRP A 38 -3.12 -10.05 5.69
C TRP A 38 -3.42 -8.62 5.21
N HIS A 39 -2.40 -7.91 4.70
CA HIS A 39 -2.53 -6.54 4.19
C HIS A 39 -3.41 -6.46 2.93
N LEU A 40 -3.72 -7.58 2.26
CA LEU A 40 -4.60 -7.65 1.11
C LEU A 40 -6.06 -7.93 1.49
N LYS A 41 -6.30 -8.39 2.71
CA LYS A 41 -7.59 -8.87 3.20
C LYS A 41 -8.57 -7.74 3.50
N ASP A 42 -9.84 -8.09 3.66
CA ASP A 42 -10.91 -7.18 4.04
C ASP A 42 -11.37 -7.33 5.49
N LYS A 43 -11.61 -6.21 6.15
CA LYS A 43 -12.01 -6.19 7.56
C LYS A 43 -13.36 -6.87 7.80
N ALA A 44 -14.36 -6.57 6.98
CA ALA A 44 -15.72 -7.01 7.22
C ALA A 44 -15.92 -8.50 6.96
N THR A 45 -15.21 -9.06 5.97
CA THR A 45 -15.35 -10.47 5.60
C THR A 45 -14.31 -11.38 6.25
N GLU A 46 -13.10 -10.88 6.49
CA GLU A 46 -11.97 -11.71 6.96
C GLU A 46 -11.41 -11.27 8.32
N GLY A 47 -11.84 -10.12 8.85
CA GLY A 47 -11.40 -9.62 10.15
C GLY A 47 -10.02 -8.95 10.16
N PHE A 48 -9.41 -8.71 9.00
CA PHE A 48 -8.09 -8.06 8.90
C PHE A 48 -8.19 -6.67 8.29
N HIS A 49 -7.48 -5.71 8.87
CA HIS A 49 -7.38 -4.33 8.38
C HIS A 49 -6.45 -4.20 7.16
N GLY A 50 -6.73 -4.92 6.07
CA GLY A 50 -6.02 -4.80 4.81
C GLY A 50 -6.67 -3.80 3.84
N ILE A 51 -6.20 -3.79 2.59
CA ILE A 51 -6.65 -2.90 1.51
C ILE A 51 -7.88 -3.43 0.75
N SER A 52 -8.45 -4.57 1.16
CA SER A 52 -9.58 -5.21 0.48
C SER A 52 -9.35 -5.47 -1.01
N LEU A 53 -8.19 -6.04 -1.35
CA LEU A 53 -7.71 -6.18 -2.73
C LEU A 53 -8.70 -6.93 -3.63
N ASP A 54 -9.23 -8.07 -3.17
CA ASP A 54 -10.16 -8.89 -3.96
C ASP A 54 -11.45 -8.14 -4.31
N LYS A 55 -11.98 -7.35 -3.36
CA LYS A 55 -13.16 -6.50 -3.62
C LYS A 55 -12.87 -5.44 -4.68
N ALA A 56 -11.65 -4.88 -4.71
CA ALA A 56 -11.27 -3.93 -5.75
C ALA A 56 -11.22 -4.58 -7.14
N TYR A 57 -10.68 -5.80 -7.25
CA TYR A 57 -10.71 -6.56 -8.49
C TYR A 57 -12.14 -6.91 -8.94
N ASP A 58 -12.99 -7.36 -8.03
CA ASP A 58 -14.38 -7.67 -8.32
C ASP A 58 -15.16 -6.43 -8.76
N PHE A 59 -14.90 -5.27 -8.15
CA PHE A 59 -15.48 -4.01 -8.57
C PHE A 59 -15.09 -3.65 -10.01
N ILE A 60 -13.79 -3.75 -10.35
CA ILE A 60 -13.28 -3.46 -11.70
C ILE A 60 -13.92 -4.40 -12.74
N LYS A 61 -13.95 -5.71 -12.44
CA LYS A 61 -14.56 -6.74 -13.32
C LYS A 61 -16.06 -6.51 -13.47
N GLY A 62 -16.78 -6.35 -12.38
CA GLY A 62 -18.25 -6.18 -12.35
C GLY A 62 -18.72 -4.90 -13.03
N LYS A 63 -17.87 -3.86 -13.05
CA LYS A 63 -18.12 -2.61 -13.78
C LYS A 63 -17.59 -2.63 -15.22
N ASN A 64 -16.93 -3.70 -15.67
CA ASN A 64 -16.27 -3.82 -16.97
C ASN A 64 -15.38 -2.60 -17.29
N LEU A 65 -14.66 -2.10 -16.28
CA LEU A 65 -13.77 -0.96 -16.46
C LEU A 65 -12.58 -1.38 -17.34
N LYS A 66 -12.23 -0.55 -18.32
CA LYS A 66 -11.06 -0.78 -19.16
C LYS A 66 -9.82 -0.25 -18.47
N SER A 67 -8.78 -1.08 -18.42
CA SER A 67 -7.47 -0.68 -17.90
C SER A 67 -6.86 0.40 -18.80
N LYS A 68 -6.08 1.27 -18.17
CA LYS A 68 -5.18 2.20 -18.85
C LYS A 68 -3.80 2.01 -18.24
N THR A 69 -2.78 1.92 -19.07
CA THR A 69 -1.40 1.89 -18.58
C THR A 69 -1.07 3.25 -17.98
N VAL A 70 -0.62 3.23 -16.73
CA VAL A 70 -0.15 4.42 -16.00
C VAL A 70 1.32 4.23 -15.72
N VAL A 71 2.14 5.22 -16.08
CA VAL A 71 3.56 5.25 -15.69
C VAL A 71 3.66 5.82 -14.29
N VAL A 72 4.26 5.07 -13.38
CA VAL A 72 4.47 5.47 -11.98
C VAL A 72 5.95 5.63 -11.74
N ALA A 73 6.38 6.83 -11.32
CA ALA A 73 7.76 7.08 -10.93
C ALA A 73 7.99 6.63 -9.49
N VAL A 74 9.01 5.80 -9.28
CA VAL A 74 9.45 5.35 -7.95
C VAL A 74 10.79 6.03 -7.64
N ILE A 75 10.83 6.82 -6.58
CA ILE A 75 12.04 7.51 -6.10
C ILE A 75 12.50 6.78 -4.85
N ASP A 76 13.40 5.83 -5.02
CA ASP A 76 13.94 4.96 -3.97
C ASP A 76 15.42 4.64 -4.29
N SER A 77 15.95 3.59 -3.69
CA SER A 77 17.29 3.01 -3.89
C SER A 77 17.48 2.29 -5.23
N GLY A 78 16.48 2.31 -6.12
CA GLY A 78 16.48 1.67 -7.43
C GLY A 78 15.51 0.49 -7.52
N ILE A 79 15.67 -0.31 -8.59
CA ILE A 79 14.83 -1.48 -8.87
C ILE A 79 15.69 -2.59 -9.48
N ASP A 80 15.38 -3.84 -9.13
CA ASP A 80 15.99 -4.99 -9.80
C ASP A 80 15.36 -5.18 -11.18
N THR A 81 16.09 -4.74 -12.21
CA THR A 81 15.63 -4.84 -13.61
C THR A 81 15.60 -6.27 -14.15
N LEU A 82 16.17 -7.24 -13.42
CA LEU A 82 16.20 -8.65 -13.80
C LEU A 82 15.16 -9.50 -13.07
N HIS A 83 14.41 -8.91 -12.13
CA HIS A 83 13.40 -9.62 -11.38
C HIS A 83 12.26 -10.12 -12.29
N GLU A 84 11.96 -11.41 -12.23
CA GLU A 84 11.03 -12.09 -13.15
C GLU A 84 9.63 -11.46 -13.15
N ASP A 85 9.08 -11.15 -11.97
CA ASP A 85 7.76 -10.52 -11.84
C ASP A 85 7.72 -9.03 -12.23
N LEU A 86 8.87 -8.35 -12.34
CA LEU A 86 8.92 -6.92 -12.63
C LEU A 86 9.24 -6.63 -14.09
N LYS A 87 10.01 -7.51 -14.75
CA LYS A 87 10.53 -7.30 -16.10
C LYS A 87 9.47 -6.88 -17.12
N GLU A 88 8.26 -7.42 -17.02
CA GLU A 88 7.17 -7.14 -17.96
C GLU A 88 6.45 -5.79 -17.71
N VAL A 89 6.58 -5.24 -16.50
CA VAL A 89 5.90 -3.99 -16.09
C VAL A 89 6.84 -2.80 -15.96
N LEU A 90 8.16 -3.01 -16.09
CA LEU A 90 9.14 -1.93 -16.08
C LEU A 90 8.88 -0.94 -17.22
N TRP A 91 8.85 0.34 -16.88
CA TRP A 91 8.85 1.39 -17.88
C TRP A 91 10.19 1.38 -18.63
N ARG A 92 10.12 1.46 -19.96
CA ARG A 92 11.29 1.60 -20.83
C ARG A 92 11.23 2.95 -21.53
N ASN A 93 12.29 3.74 -21.44
CA ASN A 93 12.38 5.03 -22.14
C ASN A 93 12.30 4.78 -23.66
N PRO A 94 11.22 5.18 -24.34
CA PRO A 94 11.06 4.92 -25.77
C PRO A 94 11.97 5.81 -26.64
N LYS A 95 12.61 6.82 -26.03
CA LYS A 95 13.47 7.78 -26.74
C LYS A 95 14.96 7.43 -26.67
N GLU A 96 15.33 6.41 -25.89
CA GLU A 96 16.71 5.94 -25.75
C GLU A 96 17.02 4.73 -26.64
N ILE A 97 18.24 4.68 -27.18
CA ILE A 97 18.81 3.51 -27.86
C ILE A 97 19.80 2.84 -26.88
N PRO A 98 19.42 1.70 -26.27
CA PRO A 98 20.23 1.10 -25.21
C PRO A 98 21.68 0.79 -25.62
N GLY A 99 22.62 1.26 -24.81
CA GLY A 99 24.03 0.90 -24.88
C GLY A 99 24.79 1.58 -26.00
N ASN A 100 24.29 2.72 -26.51
CA ASN A 100 24.98 3.49 -27.54
C ASN A 100 25.94 4.55 -26.94
N GLY A 101 25.92 4.75 -25.61
CA GLY A 101 26.75 5.71 -24.90
C GLY A 101 26.38 7.17 -25.15
N LYS A 102 25.14 7.45 -25.57
CA LYS A 102 24.62 8.79 -25.85
C LYS A 102 23.36 9.05 -25.03
N ASP A 103 23.10 10.33 -24.84
CA ASP A 103 21.81 10.84 -24.39
C ASP A 103 21.00 11.14 -25.67
N ASP A 104 20.12 10.21 -26.05
CA ASP A 104 19.39 10.27 -27.32
C ASP A 104 18.20 11.23 -27.25
N ASP A 105 17.64 11.44 -26.06
CA ASP A 105 16.46 12.28 -25.84
C ASP A 105 16.78 13.71 -25.35
N GLY A 106 18.05 13.96 -24.99
CA GLY A 106 18.58 15.26 -24.58
C GLY A 106 18.18 15.68 -23.18
N ASN A 107 17.83 14.72 -22.30
CA ASN A 107 17.37 14.99 -20.94
C ASN A 107 18.51 15.17 -19.91
N GLY A 108 19.77 14.93 -20.32
CA GLY A 108 20.97 15.04 -19.50
C GLY A 108 21.48 13.71 -18.92
N TYR A 109 20.85 12.58 -19.26
CA TYR A 109 21.17 11.26 -18.75
C TYR A 109 21.50 10.30 -19.91
N ILE A 110 22.71 9.74 -19.91
CA ILE A 110 23.16 8.82 -20.96
C ILE A 110 22.56 7.43 -20.70
N ASP A 111 21.90 6.83 -21.71
CA ASP A 111 21.37 5.47 -21.65
C ASP A 111 20.39 5.22 -20.48
N ASP A 112 19.47 6.14 -20.15
CA ASP A 112 18.50 6.03 -19.05
C ASP A 112 17.29 5.12 -19.36
N VAL A 113 17.57 3.92 -19.87
CA VAL A 113 16.62 2.97 -20.46
C VAL A 113 15.45 2.59 -19.55
N TYR A 114 15.70 2.44 -18.24
CA TYR A 114 14.69 2.04 -17.24
C TYR A 114 14.48 3.11 -16.15
N GLY A 115 14.98 4.32 -16.38
CA GLY A 115 15.11 5.37 -15.37
C GLY A 115 16.58 5.66 -15.06
N TRP A 116 16.80 6.41 -13.99
CA TRP A 116 18.11 7.00 -13.70
C TRP A 116 18.53 6.84 -12.23
N ASN A 117 19.83 6.68 -12.00
CA ASN A 117 20.43 6.74 -10.69
C ASN A 117 21.03 8.12 -10.41
N PHE A 118 20.36 8.91 -9.57
CA PHE A 118 20.78 10.27 -9.21
C PHE A 118 21.96 10.34 -8.23
N ILE A 119 22.27 9.24 -7.54
CA ILE A 119 23.39 9.15 -6.59
C ILE A 119 24.64 8.59 -7.31
N GLY A 120 24.41 7.86 -8.40
CA GLY A 120 25.45 7.28 -9.25
C GLY A 120 26.30 8.30 -9.99
N GLY A 121 27.45 7.83 -10.48
CA GLY A 121 28.30 8.63 -11.35
C GLY A 121 27.66 8.87 -12.72
N LYS A 122 28.11 9.92 -13.41
CA LYS A 122 27.69 10.22 -14.80
C LYS A 122 27.99 9.10 -15.81
N ASP A 123 28.84 8.17 -15.42
CA ASP A 123 29.21 6.96 -16.15
C ASP A 123 28.26 5.78 -15.92
N GLY A 124 27.13 6.00 -15.22
CA GLY A 124 26.18 4.96 -14.85
C GLY A 124 26.67 4.08 -13.69
N SER A 125 27.74 4.46 -12.99
CA SER A 125 28.20 3.74 -11.81
C SER A 125 27.18 3.83 -10.68
N ASN A 126 26.82 2.68 -10.09
CA ASN A 126 25.88 2.63 -8.98
C ASN A 126 26.61 2.79 -7.63
N VAL A 127 26.12 3.71 -6.80
CA VAL A 127 26.46 3.72 -5.37
C VAL A 127 25.69 2.59 -4.71
N THR A 128 26.37 1.48 -4.42
CA THR A 128 25.76 0.26 -3.85
C THR A 128 25.42 0.37 -2.37
N LYS A 129 25.89 1.43 -1.71
CA LYS A 129 25.69 1.68 -0.28
C LYS A 129 25.22 3.10 -0.05
N ASP A 130 23.92 3.24 0.16
CA ASP A 130 23.35 4.49 0.65
C ASP A 130 23.66 4.71 2.14
N THR A 131 23.62 5.98 2.56
CA THR A 131 23.71 6.31 3.98
C THR A 131 22.36 6.04 4.64
N TYR A 132 22.20 4.86 5.24
CA TYR A 132 20.98 4.51 5.98
C TYR A 132 20.67 5.54 7.07
N GLU A 133 19.38 5.80 7.32
CA GLU A 133 18.96 6.66 8.42
C GLU A 133 19.50 6.14 9.77
N GLY A 134 19.61 4.82 9.93
CA GLY A 134 20.25 4.21 11.09
C GLY A 134 21.71 4.65 11.29
N ALA A 135 22.50 4.73 10.21
CA ALA A 135 23.86 5.24 10.27
C ALA A 135 23.87 6.72 10.65
N ARG A 136 22.96 7.51 10.08
CA ARG A 136 22.84 8.95 10.37
C ARG A 136 22.45 9.23 11.83
N VAL A 137 21.47 8.49 12.35
CA VAL A 137 21.04 8.54 13.76
C VAL A 137 22.16 8.07 14.69
N TYR A 138 22.84 6.98 14.36
CA TYR A 138 24.00 6.49 15.10
C TYR A 138 25.08 7.57 15.22
N HIS A 139 25.52 8.15 14.10
CA HIS A 139 26.56 9.19 14.12
C HIS A 139 26.13 10.45 14.88
N LYS A 140 24.87 10.86 14.76
CA LYS A 140 24.29 11.98 15.53
C LYS A 140 24.33 11.74 17.04
N LEU A 141 24.08 10.50 17.46
CA LEU A 141 23.96 10.12 18.87
C LEU A 141 25.26 9.57 19.47
N LYS A 142 26.26 9.23 18.64
CA LYS A 142 27.53 8.64 19.05
C LYS A 142 28.25 9.45 20.11
N ALA A 143 28.30 10.79 19.98
CA ALA A 143 28.93 11.64 20.98
C ALA A 143 28.24 11.58 22.36
N LYS A 144 26.94 11.28 22.39
CA LYS A 144 26.15 11.24 23.63
C LYS A 144 26.16 9.87 24.30
N PHE A 145 26.21 8.79 23.51
CA PHE A 145 26.00 7.42 24.01
C PHE A 145 27.09 6.41 23.63
N GLY A 146 28.03 6.76 22.75
CA GLY A 146 28.98 5.80 22.16
C GLY A 146 29.92 5.13 23.16
N ASP A 147 30.30 5.84 24.23
CA ASP A 147 31.22 5.34 25.25
C ASP A 147 30.52 5.04 26.59
N LYS A 148 29.18 5.08 26.63
CA LYS A 148 28.42 4.82 27.86
C LYS A 148 28.14 3.34 28.02
N GLN A 149 28.34 2.82 29.23
CA GLN A 149 27.92 1.46 29.55
C GLN A 149 26.40 1.37 29.65
N LEU A 150 25.84 0.30 29.10
CA LEU A 150 24.42 -0.01 29.23
C LEU A 150 24.14 -0.43 30.67
N ASP A 151 23.16 0.21 31.30
CA ASP A 151 22.62 -0.26 32.57
C ASP A 151 21.79 -1.52 32.30
N SER A 152 22.27 -2.68 32.76
CA SER A 152 21.61 -3.98 32.58
C SER A 152 20.71 -4.35 33.77
N THR A 153 20.43 -3.40 34.67
CA THR A 153 19.78 -3.66 35.96
C THR A 153 18.30 -3.27 35.99
N THR A 154 17.74 -2.84 34.86
CA THR A 154 16.29 -2.54 34.69
C THR A 154 15.74 -3.32 33.49
#